data_AF-A0A948V2C9-F1
#
_entry.id   AF-A0A948V2C9-F1
#
_cell.length_a   1.000
_cell.length_b   1.000
_cell.length_c   1.000
_cell.angle_alpha   90.00
_cell.angle_beta   90.00
_cell.angle_gamma   90.00
#
_symmetry.space_group_name_H-M   'P 1'
#
loop_
_entity.id
_entity.type
_entity.pdbx_description
1 polymer ?
#
loop_
_entity_poly.entity_id
_entity_poly.type
_entity_poly.pdbx_seq_one_letter_code
_entity_poly.pdbx_strand_id
1 'polypeptide(L)'
;NAFDWEPVHTGTLDTLAQHVMGCACSEPFAMDDLYAEITGCGPYRGLTYEQFEEVVDLVATGGYALRTYERFARIVRTQDGKWKVRNAQTAQRHRMNVGTIVAAATLNVRIASRRGGASKQLIGGRKVGEAEENYFEQMSPGDTFVFAGQVWAFQGISGMDALVTHAQDKDPKIPSWGGSKFPMSTSLADRVRAMIQDRDHWRVLPPDVQEWLELQETRSVIPDAGTLLVETFPRGSRHFLVAYPFEGGLAHATLCMLLTRRLDRLGVGPLGFVCTDYSLAIWSIKPMDGLDLGALFEPDMLGDDLESWLEESFMMKRTFRNCALISGLIEKRQPGNEKTGRQVTFSTDLIYDVLRRHQPDHLLLKTARADAAAGLLDVARLGQLLARIKGQIKHVPLERPSPFCVPVLVQIGRERVGGGQAAEMILDASAYGFDEETLIAEVMADAPPELAGAE
;
A
#
# COMPACT_ATOMS: atom_id res chain seq x y z
N ASN A 1 -27.67 -14.37 -2.99
CA ASN A 1 -26.88 -13.75 -1.92
C ASN A 1 -26.78 -12.26 -2.19
N ALA A 2 -27.47 -11.44 -1.39
CA ALA A 2 -27.50 -9.98 -1.53
C ALA A 2 -26.27 -9.30 -0.87
N PHE A 3 -25.19 -10.05 -0.62
CA PHE A 3 -24.01 -9.62 0.13
C PHE A 3 -22.78 -9.35 -0.75
N ASP A 4 -22.82 -9.70 -2.03
CA ASP A 4 -21.68 -9.56 -2.94
C ASP A 4 -21.94 -8.40 -3.91
N TRP A 5 -21.76 -7.17 -3.43
CA TRP A 5 -21.58 -6.00 -4.31
C TRP A 5 -20.12 -5.92 -4.81
N GLU A 6 -19.40 -7.05 -4.80
CA GLU A 6 -18.03 -7.11 -5.31
C GLU A 6 -18.02 -6.49 -6.72
N PRO A 7 -17.19 -5.44 -6.94
CA PRO A 7 -17.09 -4.81 -8.24
C PRO A 7 -16.84 -5.88 -9.31
N VAL A 8 -17.39 -5.69 -10.51
CA VAL A 8 -17.10 -6.55 -11.65
C VAL A 8 -15.57 -6.66 -11.78
N HIS A 9 -15.05 -7.87 -11.54
CA HIS A 9 -13.62 -8.10 -11.59
C HIS A 9 -13.14 -7.85 -13.02
N THR A 10 -12.43 -6.75 -13.22
CA THR A 10 -11.87 -6.37 -14.52
C THR A 10 -10.48 -6.97 -14.63
N GLY A 11 -10.22 -7.69 -15.73
CA GLY A 11 -8.94 -8.37 -15.94
C GLY A 11 -7.81 -7.37 -16.20
N THR A 12 -6.61 -7.67 -15.71
CA THR A 12 -5.43 -6.81 -15.90
C THR A 12 -4.74 -7.09 -17.24
N LEU A 13 -4.25 -6.03 -17.90
CA LEU A 13 -3.67 -6.15 -19.26
C LEU A 13 -2.30 -6.85 -19.28
N ASP A 14 -1.57 -6.86 -18.17
CA ASP A 14 -0.33 -7.63 -18.03
C ASP A 14 -0.58 -9.15 -17.98
N THR A 15 -1.65 -9.59 -17.28
CA THR A 15 -2.12 -10.98 -17.29
C THR A 15 -2.57 -11.38 -18.69
N LEU A 16 -3.27 -10.48 -19.39
CA LEU A 16 -3.66 -10.71 -20.78
C LEU A 16 -2.44 -10.86 -21.71
N ALA A 17 -1.42 -10.02 -21.54
CA ALA A 17 -0.16 -10.14 -22.30
C ALA A 17 0.52 -11.49 -22.06
N GLN A 18 0.50 -11.99 -20.83
CA GLN A 18 0.99 -13.33 -20.50
C GLN A 18 0.20 -14.43 -21.22
N HIS A 19 -1.13 -14.31 -21.25
CA HIS A 19 -2.01 -15.26 -21.94
C HIS A 19 -1.78 -15.26 -23.46
N VAL A 20 -1.71 -14.09 -24.10
CA VAL A 20 -1.40 -13.94 -25.54
C VAL A 20 -0.07 -14.62 -25.89
N MET A 21 0.97 -14.44 -25.05
CA MET A 21 2.24 -15.13 -25.21
C MET A 21 2.10 -16.65 -25.11
N GLY A 22 1.26 -17.13 -24.18
CA GLY A 22 0.92 -18.54 -24.01
C GLY A 22 0.26 -19.15 -25.23
N CYS A 23 -0.74 -18.46 -25.81
CA CYS A 23 -1.39 -18.88 -27.06
C CYS A 23 -0.37 -18.99 -28.20
N ALA A 24 0.48 -17.97 -28.38
CA ALA A 24 1.53 -17.96 -29.40
C ALA A 24 2.56 -19.10 -29.25
N CYS A 25 2.76 -19.58 -28.02
CA CYS A 25 3.64 -20.70 -27.69
C CYS A 25 2.99 -22.07 -27.97
N SER A 26 1.67 -22.13 -28.02
CA SER A 26 0.90 -23.31 -28.40
C SER A 26 0.84 -23.45 -29.92
N GLU A 27 0.25 -22.44 -30.59
CA GLU A 27 0.10 -22.42 -32.05
C GLU A 27 -0.06 -20.99 -32.60
N PRO A 28 0.10 -20.77 -33.93
CA PRO A 28 -0.13 -19.47 -34.53
C PRO A 28 -1.60 -19.03 -34.47
N PHE A 29 -1.88 -17.83 -33.95
CA PHE A 29 -3.24 -17.29 -33.80
C PHE A 29 -3.54 -16.14 -34.76
N ALA A 30 -4.81 -15.98 -35.14
CA ALA A 30 -5.29 -14.77 -35.81
C ALA A 30 -5.83 -13.77 -34.76
N MET A 31 -5.72 -12.47 -35.04
CA MET A 31 -6.13 -11.41 -34.11
C MET A 31 -7.62 -11.51 -33.76
N ASP A 32 -8.49 -11.60 -34.77
CA ASP A 32 -9.94 -11.59 -34.60
C ASP A 32 -10.43 -12.82 -33.81
N ASP A 33 -9.88 -14.00 -34.10
CA ASP A 33 -10.24 -15.24 -33.42
C ASP A 33 -9.89 -15.18 -31.92
N LEU A 34 -8.67 -14.75 -31.60
CA LEU A 34 -8.21 -14.66 -30.22
C LEU A 34 -8.96 -13.55 -29.44
N TYR A 35 -9.26 -12.42 -30.08
CA TYR A 35 -10.06 -11.35 -29.48
C TYR A 35 -11.48 -11.83 -29.13
N ALA A 36 -12.13 -12.56 -30.04
CA ALA A 36 -13.46 -13.12 -29.81
C ALA A 36 -13.47 -14.12 -28.64
N GLU A 37 -12.42 -14.94 -28.51
CA GLU A 37 -12.27 -15.86 -27.37
C GLU A 37 -12.09 -15.10 -26.05
N ILE A 38 -11.17 -14.13 -26.00
CA ILE A 38 -10.86 -13.34 -24.80
C ILE A 38 -12.09 -12.59 -24.30
N THR A 39 -12.82 -11.91 -25.19
CA THR A 39 -14.01 -11.11 -24.82
C THR A 39 -15.20 -11.99 -24.40
N GLY A 40 -15.15 -13.29 -24.68
CA GLY A 40 -16.08 -14.29 -24.14
C GLY A 40 -15.93 -14.50 -22.62
N CYS A 41 -14.77 -14.19 -22.04
CA CYS A 41 -14.56 -14.34 -20.60
C CYS A 41 -15.08 -13.12 -19.82
N GLY A 42 -15.52 -13.34 -18.58
CA GLY A 42 -16.08 -12.28 -17.72
C GLY A 42 -15.17 -11.06 -17.55
N PRO A 43 -13.90 -11.24 -17.11
CA PRO A 43 -13.01 -10.12 -16.81
C PRO A 43 -12.60 -9.23 -17.99
N TYR A 44 -12.61 -9.76 -19.22
CA TYR A 44 -12.23 -9.01 -20.44
C TYR A 44 -13.41 -8.70 -21.36
N ARG A 45 -14.66 -8.87 -20.90
CA ARG A 45 -15.86 -8.61 -21.72
C ARG A 45 -15.94 -7.17 -22.24
N GLY A 46 -15.42 -6.22 -21.48
CA GLY A 46 -15.36 -4.79 -21.85
C GLY A 46 -14.09 -4.38 -22.62
N LEU A 47 -13.21 -5.34 -22.98
CA LEU A 47 -11.95 -5.05 -23.66
C LEU A 47 -12.22 -4.53 -25.09
N THR A 48 -11.75 -3.33 -25.39
CA THR A 48 -11.79 -2.78 -26.76
C THR A 48 -10.79 -3.49 -27.67
N TYR A 49 -11.05 -3.50 -28.97
CA TYR A 49 -10.14 -4.11 -29.93
C TYR A 49 -8.79 -3.38 -29.95
N GLU A 50 -8.80 -2.05 -29.81
CA GLU A 50 -7.61 -1.21 -29.74
C GLU A 50 -6.73 -1.57 -28.53
N GLN A 51 -7.32 -1.78 -27.35
CA GLN A 51 -6.57 -2.24 -26.17
C GLN A 51 -5.98 -3.64 -26.39
N PHE A 52 -6.71 -4.53 -27.06
CA PHE A 52 -6.18 -5.85 -27.42
C PHE A 52 -4.99 -5.74 -28.38
N GLU A 53 -5.04 -4.86 -29.37
CA GLU A 53 -3.92 -4.59 -30.26
C GLU A 53 -2.69 -4.05 -29.51
N GLU A 54 -2.87 -3.12 -28.57
CA GLU A 54 -1.78 -2.65 -27.71
C GLU A 54 -1.14 -3.77 -26.90
N VAL A 55 -1.95 -4.72 -26.39
CA VAL A 55 -1.44 -5.90 -25.67
C VAL A 55 -0.64 -6.80 -26.60
N VAL A 56 -1.12 -7.06 -27.81
CA VAL A 56 -0.39 -7.87 -28.80
C VAL A 56 0.92 -7.18 -29.21
N ASP A 57 0.93 -5.85 -29.40
CA ASP A 57 2.16 -5.10 -29.69
C ASP A 57 3.17 -5.14 -28.52
N LEU A 58 2.69 -5.06 -27.27
CA LEU A 58 3.53 -5.26 -26.09
C LEU A 58 4.21 -6.65 -26.11
N VAL A 59 3.50 -7.70 -26.54
CA VAL A 59 4.09 -9.04 -26.66
C VAL A 59 5.02 -9.14 -27.87
N ALA A 60 4.66 -8.50 -28.98
CA ALA A 60 5.41 -8.54 -30.24
C ALA A 60 6.73 -7.76 -30.19
N THR A 61 6.78 -6.63 -29.49
CA THR A 61 7.91 -5.70 -29.56
C THR A 61 8.31 -5.09 -28.20
N GLY A 62 7.49 -5.26 -27.17
CA GLY A 62 7.63 -4.52 -25.91
C GLY A 62 7.04 -3.10 -25.98
N GLY A 63 6.35 -2.73 -27.06
CA GLY A 63 5.82 -1.39 -27.31
C GLY A 63 6.78 -0.48 -28.08
N TYR A 64 6.27 0.67 -28.54
CA TYR A 64 6.99 1.61 -29.41
C TYR A 64 8.41 1.96 -28.93
N ALA A 65 8.56 2.35 -27.65
CA ALA A 65 9.85 2.75 -27.09
C ALA A 65 10.88 1.60 -27.01
N LEU A 66 10.42 0.34 -27.03
CA LEU A 66 11.26 -0.85 -26.87
C LEU A 66 11.47 -1.64 -28.17
N ARG A 67 10.78 -1.26 -29.25
CA ARG A 67 10.73 -1.98 -30.54
C ARG A 67 12.08 -2.19 -31.21
N THR A 68 13.05 -1.31 -30.97
CA THR A 68 14.41 -1.41 -31.53
C THR A 68 15.28 -2.47 -30.85
N TYR A 69 14.88 -2.93 -29.65
CA TYR A 69 15.63 -3.93 -28.90
C TYR A 69 15.10 -5.32 -29.19
N GLU A 70 15.85 -6.11 -29.95
CA GLU A 70 15.44 -7.47 -30.35
C GLU A 70 15.06 -8.37 -29.18
N ARG A 71 15.62 -8.15 -27.98
CA ARG A 71 15.32 -8.97 -26.79
C ARG A 71 13.84 -8.95 -26.40
N PHE A 72 13.10 -7.88 -26.72
CA PHE A 72 11.69 -7.74 -26.36
C PHE A 72 10.74 -8.26 -27.44
N ALA A 73 11.25 -8.60 -28.62
CA ALA A 73 10.42 -9.17 -29.67
C ALA A 73 10.19 -10.66 -29.45
N ARG A 74 9.01 -11.02 -28.90
CA ARG A 74 8.69 -12.38 -28.44
C ARG A 74 7.78 -13.16 -29.38
N ILE A 75 6.89 -12.47 -30.10
CA ILE A 75 6.06 -13.04 -31.17
C ILE A 75 6.32 -12.33 -32.50
N VAL A 76 6.07 -13.03 -33.61
CA VAL A 76 6.26 -12.52 -34.97
C VAL A 76 5.07 -12.86 -35.85
N ARG A 77 4.77 -11.98 -36.81
CA ARG A 77 3.72 -12.20 -37.79
C ARG A 77 4.20 -13.12 -38.91
N THR A 78 3.42 -14.12 -39.26
CA THR A 78 3.65 -15.04 -40.39
C THR A 78 3.18 -14.41 -41.70
N GLN A 79 3.55 -15.03 -42.82
CA GLN A 79 3.11 -14.60 -44.15
C GLN A 79 1.58 -14.67 -44.29
N ASP A 80 0.94 -15.65 -43.65
CA ASP A 80 -0.52 -15.83 -43.63
C ASP A 80 -1.24 -14.86 -42.66
N GLY A 81 -0.51 -13.88 -42.12
CA GLY A 81 -1.06 -12.84 -41.25
C GLY A 81 -1.26 -13.21 -39.79
N LYS A 82 -1.00 -14.47 -39.39
CA LYS A 82 -1.10 -14.99 -38.02
C LYS A 82 0.11 -14.62 -37.16
N TRP A 83 -0.02 -14.66 -35.84
CA TRP A 83 1.07 -14.41 -34.89
C TRP A 83 1.54 -15.71 -34.25
N LYS A 84 2.86 -15.91 -34.15
CA LYS A 84 3.47 -17.07 -33.49
C LYS A 84 4.65 -16.69 -32.61
N VAL A 85 5.02 -17.56 -31.67
CA VAL A 85 6.27 -17.40 -30.92
C VAL A 85 7.47 -17.31 -31.86
N ARG A 86 8.40 -16.40 -31.55
CA ARG A 86 9.58 -16.14 -32.40
C ARG A 86 10.47 -17.37 -32.56
N ASN A 87 10.76 -18.08 -31.47
CA ASN A 87 11.63 -19.25 -31.46
C ASN A 87 11.42 -20.13 -30.20
N ALA A 88 11.94 -21.36 -30.24
CA ALA A 88 11.80 -22.34 -29.15
C ALA A 88 12.40 -21.85 -27.81
N GLN A 89 13.48 -21.08 -27.86
CA GLN A 89 14.11 -20.51 -26.66
C GLN A 89 13.16 -19.51 -25.95
N THR A 90 12.42 -18.70 -26.71
CA THR A 90 11.43 -17.77 -26.16
C THR A 90 10.26 -18.51 -25.54
N ALA A 91 9.80 -19.60 -26.17
CA ALA A 91 8.76 -20.47 -25.59
C ALA A 91 9.22 -21.13 -24.28
N GLN A 92 10.47 -21.61 -24.23
CA GLN A 92 11.05 -22.18 -23.01
C GLN A 92 11.12 -21.15 -21.88
N ARG A 93 11.57 -19.93 -22.18
CA ARG A 93 11.65 -18.84 -21.19
C ARG A 93 10.27 -18.44 -20.66
N HIS A 94 9.26 -18.36 -21.52
CA HIS A 94 7.87 -18.13 -21.09
C HIS A 94 7.41 -19.22 -20.09
N ARG A 95 7.59 -20.50 -20.43
CA ARG A 95 7.22 -21.62 -19.53
C ARG A 95 7.90 -21.58 -18.17
N MET A 96 9.12 -21.05 -18.07
CA MET A 96 9.85 -20.94 -16.80
C MET A 96 9.33 -19.79 -15.90
N ASN A 97 8.62 -18.82 -16.47
CA ASN A 97 8.21 -17.58 -15.80
C ASN A 97 6.68 -17.37 -15.75
N VAL A 98 5.89 -18.21 -16.44
CA VAL A 98 4.43 -18.13 -16.45
C VAL A 98 3.86 -18.25 -15.03
N GLY A 99 2.92 -17.39 -14.69
CA GLY A 99 2.31 -17.24 -13.37
C GLY A 99 1.97 -15.79 -13.06
N THR A 100 0.91 -15.58 -12.28
CA THR A 100 0.45 -14.25 -11.83
C THR A 100 0.85 -13.92 -10.38
N ILE A 101 1.22 -14.94 -9.61
CA ILE A 101 1.64 -14.76 -8.21
C ILE A 101 3.06 -14.20 -8.18
N VAL A 102 3.18 -12.90 -7.91
CA VAL A 102 4.47 -12.26 -7.66
C VAL A 102 4.79 -12.39 -6.17
N ALA A 103 5.49 -13.46 -5.80
CA ALA A 103 5.94 -13.64 -4.42
C ALA A 103 6.90 -12.50 -4.03
N ALA A 104 6.73 -11.97 -2.80
CA ALA A 104 7.75 -11.14 -2.19
C ALA A 104 9.06 -11.96 -2.19
N ALA A 105 10.11 -11.39 -2.79
CA ALA A 105 11.39 -12.09 -2.82
C ALA A 105 11.91 -12.23 -1.39
N THR A 106 12.37 -13.42 -1.01
CA THR A 106 12.94 -13.68 0.30
C THR A 106 14.46 -13.80 0.19
N LEU A 107 15.16 -13.34 1.22
CA LEU A 107 16.58 -13.59 1.45
C LEU A 107 16.75 -14.57 2.60
N ASN A 108 17.78 -15.41 2.52
CA ASN A 108 18.23 -16.19 3.66
C ASN A 108 18.96 -15.26 4.64
N VAL A 109 18.52 -15.21 5.88
CA VAL A 109 19.27 -14.51 6.94
C VAL A 109 20.41 -15.43 7.38
N ARG A 110 21.66 -15.03 7.16
CA ARG A 110 22.84 -15.82 7.53
C ARG A 110 23.81 -15.03 8.38
N ILE A 111 24.35 -15.69 9.40
CA ILE A 111 25.40 -15.10 10.23
C ILE A 111 26.65 -14.88 9.36
N ALA A 112 27.12 -13.65 9.28
CA ALA A 112 28.32 -13.28 8.55
C ALA A 112 29.52 -14.01 9.15
N SER A 113 30.26 -14.71 8.31
CA SER A 113 31.50 -15.37 8.66
C SER A 113 32.65 -14.77 7.85
N ARG A 114 33.85 -14.73 8.44
CA ARG A 114 35.07 -14.34 7.74
C ARG A 114 35.83 -15.60 7.35
N ARG A 115 36.14 -15.77 6.06
CA ARG A 115 37.06 -16.82 5.62
C ARG A 115 38.49 -16.33 5.85
N GLY A 116 39.32 -17.16 6.50
CA GLY A 116 40.74 -16.85 6.71
C GLY A 116 41.47 -16.63 5.37
N GLY A 117 42.02 -15.43 5.18
CA GLY A 117 42.71 -15.00 3.96
C GLY A 117 42.63 -13.48 3.76
N ALA A 118 43.45 -12.92 2.88
CA ALA A 118 43.66 -11.46 2.69
C ALA A 118 42.43 -10.66 2.21
N SER A 119 41.30 -11.31 1.89
CA SER A 119 40.06 -10.64 1.47
C SER A 119 39.16 -10.31 2.66
N LYS A 120 38.89 -9.03 2.93
CA LYS A 120 37.91 -8.53 3.91
C LYS A 120 36.44 -8.78 3.53
N GLN A 121 36.13 -9.76 2.68
CA GLN A 121 34.75 -10.04 2.26
C GLN A 121 34.04 -10.95 3.27
N LEU A 122 32.85 -10.53 3.70
CA LEU A 122 31.95 -11.34 4.53
C LEU A 122 31.27 -12.39 3.64
N ILE A 123 31.16 -13.61 4.15
CA ILE A 123 30.48 -14.73 3.48
C ILE A 123 29.34 -15.23 4.39
N GLY A 124 28.29 -15.79 3.78
CA GLY A 124 27.19 -16.44 4.50
C GLY A 124 27.65 -17.65 5.30
N GLY A 125 27.56 -17.57 6.63
CA GLY A 125 27.75 -18.67 7.56
C GLY A 125 26.45 -19.42 7.83
N ARG A 126 26.16 -19.68 9.11
CA ARG A 126 24.95 -20.41 9.54
C ARG A 126 23.68 -19.66 9.15
N LYS A 127 22.73 -20.35 8.52
CA LYS A 127 21.39 -19.83 8.23
C LYS A 127 20.57 -19.74 9.53
N VAL A 128 20.00 -18.58 9.76
CA VAL A 128 19.12 -18.25 10.89
C VAL A 128 17.65 -18.42 10.48
N GLY A 129 17.29 -18.01 9.25
CA GLY A 129 15.95 -18.14 8.72
C GLY A 129 15.81 -17.52 7.33
N GLU A 130 14.59 -17.22 6.92
CA GLU A 130 14.27 -16.49 5.69
C GLU A 130 13.38 -15.29 6.02
N ALA A 131 13.61 -14.19 5.32
CA ALA A 131 12.90 -12.93 5.52
C ALA A 131 12.74 -12.20 4.18
N GLU A 132 11.73 -11.35 4.06
CA GLU A 132 11.45 -10.60 2.84
C GLU A 132 12.61 -9.66 2.50
N GLU A 133 13.05 -9.67 1.23
CA GLU A 133 14.15 -8.88 0.68
C GLU A 133 13.94 -7.39 0.91
N ASN A 134 12.69 -6.91 0.73
CA ASN A 134 12.32 -5.50 0.90
C ASN A 134 12.62 -4.96 2.30
N TYR A 135 12.60 -5.82 3.32
CA TYR A 135 12.96 -5.43 4.68
C TYR A 135 14.44 -5.00 4.73
N PHE A 136 15.32 -5.81 4.15
CA PHE A 136 16.76 -5.55 4.12
C PHE A 136 17.17 -4.46 3.14
N GLU A 137 16.41 -4.22 2.07
CA GLU A 137 16.64 -3.11 1.15
C GLU A 137 16.48 -1.74 1.83
N GLN A 138 15.65 -1.66 2.87
CA GLN A 138 15.45 -0.44 3.67
C GLN A 138 16.47 -0.30 4.82
N MET A 139 17.38 -1.26 4.99
CA MET A 139 18.36 -1.26 6.06
C MET A 139 19.72 -0.77 5.58
N SER A 140 20.39 0.02 6.41
CA SER A 140 21.79 0.36 6.24
C SER A 140 22.67 -0.64 6.98
N PRO A 141 23.88 -0.98 6.47
CA PRO A 141 24.84 -1.77 7.25
C PRO A 141 25.10 -1.13 8.62
N GLY A 142 24.92 -1.90 9.69
CA GLY A 142 24.97 -1.46 11.07
C GLY A 142 23.60 -1.41 11.76
N ASP A 143 22.51 -1.26 11.00
CA ASP A 143 21.15 -1.25 11.55
C ASP A 143 20.83 -2.54 12.29
N THR A 144 20.20 -2.42 13.46
CA THR A 144 19.85 -3.54 14.33
C THR A 144 18.39 -3.93 14.16
N PHE A 145 18.10 -5.23 14.28
CA PHE A 145 16.74 -5.74 14.19
C PHE A 145 16.52 -7.03 14.98
N VAL A 146 15.27 -7.29 15.34
CA VAL A 146 14.86 -8.53 16.01
C VAL A 146 14.44 -9.56 14.96
N PHE A 147 15.06 -10.73 14.98
CA PHE A 147 14.68 -11.85 14.12
C PHE A 147 14.99 -13.19 14.80
N ALA A 148 14.04 -14.13 14.73
CA ALA A 148 14.10 -15.42 15.43
C ALA A 148 14.42 -15.29 16.94
N GLY A 149 13.85 -14.26 17.59
CA GLY A 149 14.04 -14.01 19.03
C GLY A 149 15.40 -13.44 19.44
N GLN A 150 16.23 -13.01 18.48
CA GLN A 150 17.56 -12.45 18.74
C GLN A 150 17.74 -11.12 18.03
N VAL A 151 18.64 -10.27 18.55
CA VAL A 151 19.01 -8.99 17.95
C VAL A 151 20.22 -9.18 17.03
N TRP A 152 20.08 -8.72 15.80
CA TRP A 152 21.05 -8.85 14.73
C TRP A 152 21.40 -7.47 14.17
N ALA A 153 22.68 -7.21 13.89
CA ALA A 153 23.11 -6.08 13.08
C ALA A 153 23.27 -6.51 11.62
N PHE A 154 22.57 -5.84 10.72
CA PHE A 154 22.66 -6.05 9.28
C PHE A 154 24.03 -5.62 8.75
N GLN A 155 24.67 -6.43 7.91
CA GLN A 155 26.00 -6.14 7.33
C GLN A 155 25.93 -5.89 5.82
N GLY A 156 24.88 -6.36 5.16
CA GLY A 156 24.69 -6.22 3.72
C GLY A 156 24.12 -7.49 3.08
N ILE A 157 23.81 -7.39 1.80
CA ILE A 157 23.25 -8.49 0.99
C ILE A 157 24.35 -9.06 0.09
N SER A 158 24.45 -10.38 0.04
CA SER A 158 25.35 -11.12 -0.86
C SER A 158 24.59 -12.27 -1.52
N GLY A 159 24.33 -12.15 -2.82
CA GLY A 159 23.51 -13.12 -3.55
C GLY A 159 22.07 -13.18 -3.01
N MET A 160 21.68 -14.35 -2.50
CA MET A 160 20.38 -14.60 -1.85
C MET A 160 20.48 -14.58 -0.32
N ASP A 161 21.58 -14.08 0.24
CA ASP A 161 21.82 -14.06 1.69
C ASP A 161 21.88 -12.62 2.22
N ALA A 162 21.10 -12.31 3.25
CA ALA A 162 21.28 -11.15 4.11
C ALA A 162 22.28 -11.51 5.22
N LEU A 163 23.44 -10.87 5.22
CA LEU A 163 24.52 -11.15 6.17
C LEU A 163 24.31 -10.35 7.45
N VAL A 164 24.38 -11.04 8.59
CA VAL A 164 24.13 -10.43 9.90
C VAL A 164 25.18 -10.81 10.94
N THR A 165 25.40 -9.97 11.94
CA THR A 165 26.19 -10.30 13.13
C THR A 165 25.34 -10.13 14.38
N HIS A 166 25.66 -10.84 15.45
CA HIS A 166 24.99 -10.59 16.74
C HIS A 166 25.20 -9.14 17.18
N ALA A 167 24.13 -8.53 17.69
CA ALA A 167 24.16 -7.20 18.27
C ALA A 167 23.38 -7.18 19.59
N GLN A 168 23.64 -6.15 20.40
CA GLN A 168 22.83 -5.82 21.55
C GLN A 168 22.36 -4.39 21.34
N ASP A 169 21.05 -4.21 21.25
CA ASP A 169 20.41 -2.92 21.08
C ASP A 169 19.16 -2.89 21.97
N LYS A 170 18.89 -1.74 22.58
CA LYS A 170 17.71 -1.53 23.42
C LYS A 170 16.48 -1.14 22.59
N ASP A 171 16.68 -0.63 21.38
CA ASP A 171 15.60 -0.27 20.44
C ASP A 171 15.84 -0.82 19.01
N PRO A 172 15.95 -2.15 18.84
CA PRO A 172 16.15 -2.76 17.53
C PRO A 172 14.91 -2.62 16.64
N LYS A 173 15.10 -2.48 15.32
CA LYS A 173 13.99 -2.48 14.35
C LYS A 173 13.21 -3.81 14.46
N ILE A 174 11.89 -3.72 14.54
CA ILE A 174 11.03 -4.91 14.48
C ILE A 174 10.58 -5.10 13.04
N PRO A 175 10.80 -6.26 12.42
CA PRO A 175 10.28 -6.53 11.09
C PRO A 175 8.74 -6.53 11.14
N SER A 176 8.12 -5.54 10.48
CA SER A 176 6.71 -5.60 10.16
C SER A 176 6.55 -6.42 8.89
N TRP A 177 5.90 -7.56 9.04
CA TRP A 177 5.44 -8.34 7.90
C TRP A 177 4.21 -7.64 7.38
N GLY A 178 4.19 -7.37 6.07
CA GLY A 178 3.01 -6.86 5.37
C GLY A 178 1.91 -7.91 5.31
N GLY A 179 1.53 -8.48 6.46
CA GLY A 179 0.30 -9.22 6.60
C GLY A 179 -0.80 -8.27 6.24
N SER A 180 -1.34 -8.43 5.03
CA SER A 180 -2.56 -7.80 4.59
C SER A 180 -3.66 -8.22 5.56
N LYS A 181 -3.84 -7.48 6.65
CA LYS A 181 -5.14 -7.46 7.32
C LYS A 181 -6.09 -6.99 6.24
N PHE A 182 -7.05 -7.84 5.87
CA PHE A 182 -8.09 -7.43 4.95
C PHE A 182 -8.75 -6.19 5.56
N PRO A 183 -8.81 -5.06 4.82
CA PRO A 183 -9.48 -3.89 5.33
C PRO A 183 -10.94 -4.25 5.63
N MET A 184 -11.55 -3.58 6.60
CA MET A 184 -12.99 -3.71 6.83
C MET A 184 -13.75 -3.55 5.50
N SER A 185 -14.80 -4.35 5.26
CA SER A 185 -15.64 -4.17 4.08
C SER A 185 -16.50 -2.91 4.21
N THR A 186 -16.92 -2.31 3.09
CA THR A 186 -17.80 -1.12 3.11
C THR A 186 -19.10 -1.41 3.86
N SER A 187 -19.68 -2.62 3.70
CA SER A 187 -20.87 -3.03 4.45
C SER A 187 -20.64 -3.14 5.95
N LEU A 188 -19.45 -3.58 6.38
CA LEU A 188 -19.11 -3.61 7.80
C LEU A 188 -18.96 -2.18 8.33
N ALA A 189 -18.30 -1.29 7.58
CA ALA A 189 -18.17 0.12 7.92
C ALA A 189 -19.54 0.80 8.07
N ASP A 190 -20.45 0.59 7.11
CA ASP A 190 -21.83 1.08 7.17
C ASP A 190 -22.57 0.57 8.41
N ARG A 191 -22.41 -0.72 8.72
CA ARG A 191 -23.06 -1.33 9.88
C ARG A 191 -22.52 -0.78 11.19
N VAL A 192 -21.20 -0.59 11.30
CA VAL A 192 -20.57 0.00 12.49
C VAL A 192 -21.06 1.44 12.70
N ARG A 193 -21.07 2.28 11.66
CA ARG A 193 -21.61 3.64 11.75
C ARG A 193 -23.09 3.64 12.16
N ALA A 194 -23.89 2.74 11.59
CA ALA A 194 -25.29 2.60 11.96
C ALA A 194 -25.50 2.15 13.42
N MET A 195 -24.63 1.29 13.96
CA MET A 195 -24.66 0.88 15.36
C MET A 195 -24.24 2.02 16.30
N ILE A 196 -23.20 2.79 15.94
CA ILE A 196 -22.69 3.90 16.75
C ILE A 196 -23.74 5.02 16.88
N GLN A 197 -24.45 5.37 15.80
CA GLN A 197 -25.48 6.43 15.86
C GLN A 197 -26.77 6.00 16.60
N ASP A 198 -27.07 4.70 16.67
CA ASP A 198 -28.34 4.18 17.20
C ASP A 198 -28.25 3.97 18.72
N ARG A 199 -28.69 5.00 19.47
CA ARG A 199 -28.69 4.99 20.95
C ARG A 199 -29.54 3.87 21.55
N ASP A 200 -30.62 3.47 20.90
CA ASP A 200 -31.44 2.37 21.40
C ASP A 200 -30.67 1.04 21.27
N HIS A 201 -29.84 0.92 20.24
CA HIS A 201 -28.96 -0.24 20.04
C HIS A 201 -27.83 -0.33 21.07
N TRP A 202 -27.43 0.78 21.71
CA TRP A 202 -26.34 0.74 22.69
C TRP A 202 -26.64 -0.22 23.84
N ARG A 203 -27.91 -0.36 24.24
CA ARG A 203 -28.36 -1.21 25.35
C ARG A 203 -28.00 -2.69 25.20
N VAL A 204 -27.72 -3.15 23.98
CA VAL A 204 -27.33 -4.54 23.69
C VAL A 204 -25.82 -4.71 23.48
N LEU A 205 -25.04 -3.62 23.52
CA LEU A 205 -23.58 -3.64 23.44
C LEU A 205 -22.97 -4.02 24.80
N PRO A 206 -21.70 -4.46 24.86
CA PRO A 206 -21.01 -4.67 26.13
C PRO A 206 -20.99 -3.39 26.98
N PRO A 207 -21.10 -3.47 28.33
CA PRO A 207 -21.15 -2.31 29.21
C PRO A 207 -20.02 -1.29 28.96
N ASP A 208 -18.78 -1.76 28.82
CA ASP A 208 -17.61 -0.91 28.57
C ASP A 208 -17.75 -0.09 27.28
N VAL A 209 -18.42 -0.65 26.25
CA VAL A 209 -18.68 0.05 24.98
C VAL A 209 -19.78 1.09 25.16
N GLN A 210 -20.81 0.80 25.96
CA GLN A 210 -21.87 1.76 26.27
C GLN A 210 -21.29 2.98 26.98
N GLU A 211 -20.51 2.74 28.04
CA GLU A 211 -19.81 3.79 28.78
C GLU A 211 -18.94 4.64 27.85
N TRP A 212 -18.16 4.01 26.96
CA TRP A 212 -17.30 4.74 26.03
C TRP A 212 -18.08 5.64 25.07
N LEU A 213 -19.25 5.19 24.60
CA LEU A 213 -20.14 5.97 23.74
C LEU A 213 -20.79 7.14 24.49
N GLU A 214 -21.21 6.93 25.73
CA GLU A 214 -21.80 7.98 26.58
C GLU A 214 -20.75 9.05 26.96
N LEU A 215 -19.52 8.64 27.23
CA LEU A 215 -18.40 9.57 27.45
C LEU A 215 -18.08 10.36 26.19
N GLN A 216 -18.19 9.74 25.00
CA GLN A 216 -17.96 10.43 23.73
C GLN A 216 -19.03 11.48 23.50
N GLU A 217 -20.30 11.14 23.75
CA GLU A 217 -21.41 12.08 23.65
C GLU A 217 -21.23 13.27 24.59
N THR A 218 -20.71 13.04 25.79
CA THR A 218 -20.46 14.10 26.78
C THR A 218 -19.33 15.04 26.36
N ARG A 219 -18.26 14.51 25.75
CA ARG A 219 -17.04 15.28 25.42
C ARG A 219 -17.05 15.90 24.04
N SER A 220 -17.75 15.30 23.10
CA SER A 220 -17.75 15.69 21.70
C SER A 220 -19.14 15.41 21.12
N VAL A 221 -19.24 14.63 20.05
CA VAL A 221 -20.49 14.31 19.37
C VAL A 221 -20.43 12.85 18.88
N ILE A 222 -21.60 12.20 18.86
CA ILE A 222 -21.81 10.96 18.12
C ILE A 222 -22.25 11.35 16.69
N PRO A 223 -21.47 11.05 15.65
CA PRO A 223 -21.82 11.42 14.29
C PRO A 223 -22.96 10.55 13.74
N ASP A 224 -23.83 11.15 12.94
CA ASP A 224 -24.74 10.40 12.07
C ASP A 224 -23.94 9.59 11.04
N ALA A 225 -24.51 8.50 10.52
CA ALA A 225 -23.81 7.60 9.60
C ALA A 225 -23.35 8.27 8.28
N GLY A 226 -24.00 9.37 7.88
CA GLY A 226 -23.63 10.18 6.72
C GLY A 226 -22.56 11.23 7.00
N THR A 227 -22.26 11.51 8.27
CA THR A 227 -21.42 12.63 8.69
C THR A 227 -19.99 12.17 8.99
N LEU A 228 -18.99 12.98 8.60
CA LEU A 228 -17.62 12.83 9.07
C LEU A 228 -17.44 13.68 10.32
N LEU A 229 -17.20 13.05 11.46
CA LEU A 229 -16.69 13.74 12.64
C LEU A 229 -15.19 14.04 12.43
N VAL A 230 -14.82 15.30 12.64
CA VAL A 230 -13.43 15.75 12.72
C VAL A 230 -13.23 16.50 14.03
N GLU A 231 -12.29 16.04 14.84
CA GLU A 231 -11.93 16.63 16.12
C GLU A 231 -10.53 17.24 16.03
N THR A 232 -10.36 18.42 16.62
CA THR A 232 -9.04 19.08 16.68
C THR A 232 -8.71 19.50 18.10
N PHE A 233 -7.50 19.22 18.57
CA PHE A 233 -7.06 19.60 19.92
C PHE A 233 -5.54 19.77 19.99
N PRO A 234 -5.04 20.61 20.92
CA PRO A 234 -3.62 20.66 21.24
C PRO A 234 -3.22 19.48 22.14
N ARG A 235 -1.97 19.01 22.02
CA ARG A 235 -1.35 18.12 23.02
C ARG A 235 0.16 18.33 23.06
N GLY A 236 0.67 18.74 24.21
CA GLY A 236 2.05 19.17 24.35
C GLY A 236 2.34 20.37 23.43
N SER A 237 3.38 20.26 22.61
CA SER A 237 3.76 21.29 21.63
C SER A 237 3.17 21.09 20.23
N ARG A 238 2.18 20.19 20.08
CA ARG A 238 1.62 19.78 18.78
C ARG A 238 0.11 19.98 18.74
N HIS A 239 -0.42 20.04 17.53
CA HIS A 239 -1.85 20.12 17.27
C HIS A 239 -2.30 18.90 16.47
N PHE A 240 -3.47 18.37 16.82
CA PHE A 240 -4.02 17.14 16.25
C PHE A 240 -5.29 17.44 15.47
N LEU A 241 -5.48 16.70 14.38
CA LEU A 241 -6.73 16.55 13.65
C LEU A 241 -7.01 15.07 13.59
N VAL A 242 -8.13 14.64 14.15
CA VAL A 242 -8.58 13.25 14.17
C VAL A 242 -9.91 13.16 13.42
N ALA A 243 -9.99 12.29 12.43
CA ALA A 243 -11.20 12.06 11.65
C ALA A 243 -11.67 10.61 11.80
N TYR A 244 -12.99 10.39 11.75
CA TYR A 244 -13.63 9.08 11.94
C TYR A 244 -14.39 8.58 10.70
N PRO A 245 -13.68 8.24 9.60
CA PRO A 245 -14.28 7.77 8.35
C PRO A 245 -14.94 6.37 8.43
N PHE A 246 -14.24 5.37 9.00
CA PHE A 246 -14.56 3.92 9.02
C PHE A 246 -14.32 3.13 7.71
N GLU A 247 -13.75 3.72 6.67
CA GLU A 247 -13.52 3.06 5.38
C GLU A 247 -12.33 2.08 5.33
N GLY A 248 -11.55 1.95 6.40
CA GLY A 248 -10.47 0.98 6.49
C GLY A 248 -9.08 1.58 6.26
N GLY A 249 -8.06 0.89 6.78
CA GLY A 249 -6.69 1.43 6.88
C GLY A 249 -6.06 1.85 5.56
N LEU A 250 -6.30 1.11 4.45
CA LEU A 250 -5.74 1.47 3.14
C LEU A 250 -6.29 2.79 2.60
N ALA A 251 -7.62 2.98 2.65
CA ALA A 251 -8.25 4.23 2.22
C ALA A 251 -7.84 5.40 3.12
N HIS A 252 -7.73 5.16 4.43
CA HIS A 252 -7.30 6.17 5.40
C HIS A 252 -5.84 6.59 5.21
N ALA A 253 -4.95 5.62 4.93
CA ALA A 253 -3.56 5.91 4.62
C ALA A 253 -3.44 6.82 3.40
N THR A 254 -4.10 6.45 2.28
CA THR A 254 -4.15 7.28 1.08
C THR A 254 -4.68 8.69 1.38
N LEU A 255 -5.79 8.78 2.12
CA LEU A 255 -6.37 10.07 2.51
C LEU A 255 -5.39 10.92 3.33
N CYS A 256 -4.73 10.36 4.34
CA CYS A 256 -3.72 11.06 5.13
C CYS A 256 -2.57 11.59 4.28
N MET A 257 -2.10 10.83 3.30
CA MET A 257 -1.03 11.26 2.39
C MET A 257 -1.45 12.48 1.56
N LEU A 258 -2.68 12.50 1.07
CA LEU A 258 -3.21 13.65 0.32
C LEU A 258 -3.46 14.86 1.23
N LEU A 259 -4.04 14.63 2.41
CA LEU A 259 -4.31 15.68 3.40
C LEU A 259 -3.04 16.35 3.89
N THR A 260 -1.98 15.59 4.17
CA THR A 260 -0.70 16.16 4.61
C THR A 260 -0.09 17.06 3.54
N ARG A 261 -0.17 16.73 2.24
CA ARG A 261 0.26 17.66 1.18
C ARG A 261 -0.55 18.96 1.18
N ARG A 262 -1.87 18.88 1.34
CA ARG A 262 -2.74 20.06 1.42
C ARG A 262 -2.41 20.93 2.63
N LEU A 263 -2.27 20.31 3.80
CA LEU A 263 -1.89 20.98 5.05
C LEU A 263 -0.52 21.65 4.95
N ASP A 264 0.43 21.04 4.25
CA ASP A 264 1.75 21.63 4.00
C ASP A 264 1.64 22.88 3.09
N ARG A 265 0.85 22.81 2.00
CA ARG A 265 0.56 23.98 1.14
C ARG A 265 -0.15 25.11 1.90
N LEU A 266 -0.97 24.77 2.91
CA LEU A 266 -1.61 25.73 3.82
C LEU A 266 -0.65 26.29 4.88
N GLY A 267 0.60 25.81 4.93
CA GLY A 267 1.62 26.29 5.86
C GLY A 267 1.40 25.87 7.31
N VAL A 268 0.63 24.80 7.54
CA VAL A 268 0.29 24.26 8.87
C VAL A 268 1.44 23.41 9.44
N GLY A 269 2.31 22.89 8.57
CA GLY A 269 3.47 22.09 8.93
C GLY A 269 3.07 20.73 9.53
N PRO A 270 2.43 19.84 8.74
CA PRO A 270 2.13 18.48 9.17
C PRO A 270 3.43 17.70 9.38
N LEU A 271 3.50 16.98 10.49
CA LEU A 271 4.68 16.25 10.93
C LEU A 271 4.55 14.74 10.74
N GLY A 272 3.33 14.23 10.64
CA GLY A 272 3.06 12.82 10.44
C GLY A 272 1.59 12.48 10.63
N PHE A 273 1.27 11.21 10.39
CA PHE A 273 -0.06 10.68 10.54
C PHE A 273 -0.02 9.23 11.01
N VAL A 274 -1.15 8.75 11.53
CA VAL A 274 -1.42 7.34 11.80
C VAL A 274 -2.88 7.04 11.47
N CYS A 275 -3.18 5.81 11.10
CA CYS A 275 -4.54 5.40 10.76
C CYS A 275 -4.83 3.99 11.27
N THR A 276 -6.09 3.77 11.63
CA THR A 276 -6.67 2.46 11.91
C THR A 276 -7.75 2.17 10.87
N ASP A 277 -8.46 1.06 11.01
CA ASP A 277 -9.63 0.81 10.16
C ASP A 277 -10.81 1.77 10.42
N TYR A 278 -10.82 2.46 11.56
CA TYR A 278 -11.95 3.28 12.02
C TYR A 278 -11.68 4.78 11.89
N SER A 279 -10.44 5.18 12.12
CA SER A 279 -10.06 6.58 12.25
C SER A 279 -8.66 6.86 11.74
N LEU A 280 -8.38 8.15 11.54
CA LEU A 280 -7.06 8.65 11.19
C LEU A 280 -6.74 9.86 12.05
N ALA A 281 -5.44 10.07 12.31
CA ALA A 281 -4.94 11.22 13.04
C ALA A 281 -3.74 11.82 12.29
N ILE A 282 -3.75 13.15 12.14
CA ILE A 282 -2.63 13.95 11.62
C ILE A 282 -2.20 14.90 12.74
N TRP A 283 -0.89 15.08 12.92
CA TRP A 283 -0.36 16.08 13.85
C TRP A 283 0.55 17.09 13.16
N SER A 284 0.52 18.32 13.64
CA SER A 284 1.21 19.46 13.03
C SER A 284 1.83 20.41 14.06
N ILE A 285 2.63 21.35 13.55
CA ILE A 285 3.24 22.43 14.32
C ILE A 285 2.19 23.50 14.68
N LYS A 286 1.28 23.84 13.76
CA LYS A 286 0.28 24.89 13.95
C LYS A 286 -1.13 24.33 14.18
N PRO A 287 -2.02 25.07 14.86
CA PRO A 287 -3.41 24.68 15.04
C PRO A 287 -4.14 24.41 13.72
N MET A 288 -5.10 23.49 13.77
CA MET A 288 -5.93 23.06 12.62
C MET A 288 -7.43 23.32 12.83
N ASP A 289 -7.81 23.90 13.96
CA ASP A 289 -9.18 24.22 14.36
C ASP A 289 -9.83 25.34 13.54
N GLY A 290 -9.02 26.22 12.94
CA GLY A 290 -9.50 27.32 12.08
C GLY A 290 -9.53 27.00 10.57
N LEU A 291 -9.28 25.76 10.17
CA LEU A 291 -9.19 25.39 8.75
C LEU A 291 -10.58 25.23 8.10
N ASP A 292 -10.67 25.55 6.81
CA ASP A 292 -11.82 25.15 5.99
C ASP A 292 -11.73 23.65 5.69
N LEU A 293 -12.39 22.84 6.53
CA LEU A 293 -12.42 21.40 6.36
C LEU A 293 -13.17 20.96 5.10
N GLY A 294 -14.13 21.76 4.61
CA GLY A 294 -14.83 21.47 3.37
C GLY A 294 -13.88 21.50 2.17
N ALA A 295 -13.04 22.53 2.10
CA ALA A 295 -11.98 22.63 1.10
C ALA A 295 -10.87 21.58 1.32
N LEU A 296 -10.50 21.32 2.57
CA LEU A 296 -9.44 20.36 2.90
C LEU A 296 -9.79 18.94 2.42
N PHE A 297 -11.05 18.51 2.61
CA PHE A 297 -11.57 17.20 2.21
C PHE A 297 -12.29 17.22 0.85
N GLU A 298 -12.04 18.21 -0.01
CA GLU A 298 -12.69 18.24 -1.32
C GLU A 298 -12.27 17.02 -2.20
N PRO A 299 -13.21 16.38 -2.94
CA PRO A 299 -12.92 15.23 -3.79
C PRO A 299 -11.90 15.45 -4.91
N ASP A 300 -11.57 16.71 -5.25
CA ASP A 300 -10.59 17.07 -6.28
C ASP A 300 -9.18 16.53 -5.99
N MET A 301 -8.88 16.19 -4.72
CA MET A 301 -7.62 15.54 -4.33
C MET A 301 -7.37 14.19 -5.03
N LEU A 302 -8.42 13.53 -5.55
CA LEU A 302 -8.31 12.28 -6.30
C LEU A 302 -7.91 12.47 -7.77
N GLY A 303 -7.88 13.71 -8.25
CA GLY A 303 -7.34 14.04 -9.56
C GLY A 303 -5.82 14.25 -9.50
N ASP A 304 -5.38 15.43 -9.93
CA ASP A 304 -3.97 15.77 -10.12
C ASP A 304 -3.11 15.59 -8.85
N ASP A 305 -3.67 15.82 -7.66
CA ASP A 305 -2.95 15.66 -6.38
C ASP A 305 -2.54 14.18 -6.15
N LEU A 306 -3.45 13.23 -6.42
CA LEU A 306 -3.18 11.80 -6.34
C LEU A 306 -2.21 11.35 -7.43
N GLU A 307 -2.37 11.86 -8.66
CA GLU A 307 -1.47 11.53 -9.76
C GLU A 307 -0.04 12.02 -9.49
N SER A 308 0.11 13.28 -9.07
CA SER A 308 1.40 13.86 -8.69
C SER A 308 2.05 13.07 -7.56
N TRP A 309 1.26 12.63 -6.57
CA TRP A 309 1.77 11.82 -5.48
C TRP A 309 2.21 10.41 -5.92
N LEU A 310 1.41 9.74 -6.74
CA LEU A 310 1.75 8.44 -7.32
C LEU A 310 3.07 8.52 -8.09
N GLU A 311 3.26 9.58 -8.87
CA GLU A 311 4.46 9.79 -9.68
C GLU A 311 5.75 10.01 -8.87
N GLU A 312 5.63 10.57 -7.67
CA GLU A 312 6.73 10.81 -6.72
C GLU A 312 6.98 9.61 -5.81
N SER A 313 6.02 8.69 -5.70
CA SER A 313 6.06 7.54 -4.80
C SER A 313 6.87 6.36 -5.36
N PHE A 314 7.64 5.71 -4.48
CA PHE A 314 8.31 4.43 -4.77
C PHE A 314 7.32 3.30 -5.12
N MET A 315 6.04 3.48 -4.77
CA MET A 315 4.95 2.55 -5.06
C MET A 315 4.77 2.28 -6.55
N MET A 316 4.93 3.29 -7.41
CA MET A 316 4.73 3.11 -8.85
C MET A 316 5.80 2.23 -9.49
N LYS A 317 7.07 2.39 -9.09
CA LYS A 317 8.16 1.51 -9.54
C LYS A 317 7.95 0.06 -9.08
N ARG A 318 7.48 -0.13 -7.85
CA ARG A 318 7.13 -1.45 -7.30
C ARG A 318 6.01 -2.12 -8.10
N THR A 319 4.92 -1.40 -8.33
CA THR A 319 3.76 -1.94 -9.05
C THR A 319 4.11 -2.22 -10.51
N PHE A 320 4.88 -1.32 -11.13
CA PHE A 320 5.42 -1.54 -12.48
C PHE A 320 6.31 -2.78 -12.56
N ARG A 321 7.15 -3.04 -11.55
CA ARG A 321 7.96 -4.26 -11.49
C ARG A 321 7.09 -5.51 -11.54
N ASN A 322 5.97 -5.53 -10.80
CA ASN A 322 5.03 -6.64 -10.83
C ASN A 322 4.42 -6.82 -12.23
N CYS A 323 3.89 -5.75 -12.83
CA CYS A 323 3.33 -5.82 -14.17
C CYS A 323 4.35 -6.24 -15.24
N ALA A 324 5.60 -5.79 -15.13
CA ALA A 324 6.68 -6.16 -16.03
C ALA A 324 7.07 -7.65 -15.91
N LEU A 325 6.98 -8.23 -14.71
CA LEU A 325 7.19 -9.66 -14.47
C LEU A 325 6.01 -10.49 -15.01
N ILE A 326 4.77 -10.11 -14.66
CA ILE A 326 3.55 -10.82 -15.09
C ILE A 326 3.42 -10.79 -16.61
N SER A 327 3.56 -9.62 -17.24
CA SER A 327 3.52 -9.51 -18.71
C SER A 327 4.67 -10.23 -19.43
N GLY A 328 5.70 -10.67 -18.68
CA GLY A 328 6.90 -11.30 -19.21
C GLY A 328 7.83 -10.35 -19.96
N LEU A 329 7.67 -9.03 -19.79
CA LEU A 329 8.61 -8.03 -20.32
C LEU A 329 9.99 -8.17 -19.66
N ILE A 330 10.00 -8.50 -18.36
CA ILE A 330 11.19 -8.90 -17.62
C ILE A 330 11.06 -10.36 -17.19
N GLU A 331 12.06 -11.15 -17.56
CA GLU A 331 12.18 -12.54 -17.13
C GLU A 331 13.03 -12.63 -15.86
N LYS A 332 12.56 -13.36 -14.85
CA LYS A 332 13.32 -13.68 -13.63
C LYS A 332 14.20 -14.91 -13.84
N ARG A 333 13.66 -15.95 -14.44
CA ARG A 333 14.33 -17.25 -14.66
C ARG A 333 14.76 -17.40 -16.11
N GLN A 334 16.00 -17.85 -16.30
CA GLN A 334 16.58 -18.21 -17.59
C GLN A 334 17.20 -19.61 -17.50
N PRO A 335 17.40 -20.33 -18.62
CA PRO A 335 18.07 -21.62 -18.58
C PRO A 335 19.44 -21.54 -17.90
N GLY A 336 19.59 -22.21 -16.76
CA GLY A 336 20.83 -22.24 -15.97
C GLY A 336 21.13 -21.01 -15.12
N ASN A 337 20.27 -19.98 -15.10
CA ASN A 337 20.50 -18.77 -14.30
C ASN A 337 19.17 -18.14 -13.82
N GLU A 338 19.16 -17.59 -12.61
CA GLU A 338 18.02 -16.85 -12.05
C GLU A 338 18.48 -15.48 -11.59
N LYS A 339 17.78 -14.43 -12.02
CA LYS A 339 18.08 -13.06 -11.60
C LYS A 339 17.72 -12.89 -10.13
N THR A 340 18.61 -12.23 -9.39
CA THR A 340 18.32 -11.80 -8.02
C THR A 340 17.24 -10.71 -8.00
N GLY A 341 16.58 -10.50 -6.87
CA GLY A 341 15.56 -9.45 -6.75
C GLY A 341 16.12 -8.08 -7.08
N ARG A 342 17.28 -7.72 -6.53
CA ARG A 342 18.02 -6.50 -6.91
C ARG A 342 18.27 -6.35 -8.43
N GLN A 343 18.64 -7.43 -9.13
CA GLN A 343 18.85 -7.37 -10.59
C GLN A 343 17.54 -7.14 -11.34
N VAL A 344 16.45 -7.74 -10.86
CA VAL A 344 15.11 -7.49 -11.38
C VAL A 344 14.72 -6.03 -11.14
N THR A 345 14.82 -5.54 -9.91
CA THR A 345 14.51 -4.14 -9.53
C THR A 345 15.28 -3.14 -10.40
N PHE A 346 16.61 -3.31 -10.52
CA PHE A 346 17.43 -2.43 -11.35
C PHE A 346 16.98 -2.41 -12.82
N SER A 347 16.65 -3.59 -13.37
CA SER A 347 16.18 -3.70 -14.74
C SER A 347 14.81 -3.06 -14.95
N THR A 348 13.88 -3.26 -14.01
CA THR A 348 12.54 -2.69 -14.08
C THR A 348 12.54 -1.19 -13.88
N ASP A 349 13.38 -0.67 -12.98
CA ASP A 349 13.49 0.78 -12.74
C ASP A 349 14.03 1.50 -13.98
N LEU A 350 15.04 0.93 -14.65
CA LEU A 350 15.57 1.50 -15.88
C LEU A 350 14.51 1.55 -16.98
N ILE A 351 13.74 0.47 -17.15
CA ILE A 351 12.65 0.44 -18.15
C ILE A 351 11.56 1.43 -17.77
N TYR A 352 11.15 1.49 -16.50
CA TYR A 352 10.18 2.45 -16.00
C TYR A 352 10.59 3.88 -16.31
N ASP A 353 11.84 4.25 -15.99
CA ASP A 353 12.36 5.61 -16.19
C ASP A 353 12.45 5.96 -17.70
N VAL A 354 12.81 5.00 -18.56
CA VAL A 354 12.81 5.17 -20.02
C VAL A 354 11.39 5.35 -20.55
N LEU A 355 10.46 4.48 -20.18
CA LEU A 355 9.07 4.56 -20.63
C LEU A 355 8.42 5.87 -20.15
N ARG A 356 8.61 6.25 -18.88
CA ARG A 356 8.07 7.51 -18.36
C ARG A 356 8.53 8.73 -19.15
N ARG A 357 9.79 8.74 -19.61
CA ARG A 357 10.36 9.86 -20.38
C ARG A 357 9.97 9.85 -21.87
N HIS A 358 9.83 8.67 -22.47
CA HIS A 358 9.74 8.54 -23.93
C HIS A 358 8.38 8.04 -24.44
N GLN A 359 7.59 7.38 -23.60
CA GLN A 359 6.25 6.85 -23.90
C GLN A 359 5.40 6.80 -22.62
N PRO A 360 5.00 7.95 -22.05
CA PRO A 360 4.26 8.02 -20.77
C PRO A 360 2.88 7.33 -20.83
N ASP A 361 2.33 7.16 -22.03
CA ASP A 361 1.10 6.46 -22.34
C ASP A 361 1.29 4.95 -22.56
N HIS A 362 2.49 4.40 -22.30
CA HIS A 362 2.79 2.99 -22.46
C HIS A 362 1.87 2.09 -21.63
N LEU A 363 1.40 0.98 -22.22
CA LEU A 363 0.43 0.06 -21.63
C LEU A 363 0.79 -0.37 -20.20
N LEU A 364 2.03 -0.82 -19.96
CA LEU A 364 2.46 -1.23 -18.61
C LEU A 364 2.49 -0.10 -17.57
N LEU A 365 2.68 1.16 -17.97
CA LEU A 365 2.58 2.29 -17.02
C LEU A 365 1.11 2.51 -16.63
N LYS A 366 0.20 2.44 -17.60
CA LYS A 366 -1.25 2.49 -17.36
C LYS A 366 -1.71 1.33 -16.47
N THR A 367 -1.27 0.10 -16.76
CA THR A 367 -1.59 -1.08 -15.94
C THR A 367 -1.06 -0.96 -14.53
N ALA A 368 0.20 -0.53 -14.35
CA ALA A 368 0.79 -0.32 -13.03
C ALA A 368 0.04 0.74 -12.23
N ARG A 369 -0.45 1.80 -12.88
CA ARG A 369 -1.27 2.84 -12.24
C ARG A 369 -2.61 2.28 -11.77
N ALA A 370 -3.29 1.51 -12.63
CA ALA A 370 -4.56 0.87 -12.29
C ALA A 370 -4.40 -0.12 -11.13
N ASP A 371 -3.34 -0.92 -11.14
CA ASP A 371 -3.05 -1.90 -10.08
C ASP A 371 -2.68 -1.22 -8.74
N ALA A 372 -1.91 -0.12 -8.79
CA ALA A 372 -1.60 0.67 -7.59
C ALA A 372 -2.87 1.30 -6.99
N ALA A 373 -3.73 1.86 -7.84
CA ALA A 373 -4.98 2.49 -7.42
C ALA A 373 -5.98 1.48 -6.82
N ALA A 374 -6.08 0.28 -7.39
CA ALA A 374 -6.99 -0.76 -6.94
C ALA A 374 -6.45 -1.55 -5.73
N GLY A 375 -5.18 -1.94 -5.75
CA GLY A 375 -4.61 -2.87 -4.77
C GLY A 375 -3.95 -2.19 -3.55
N LEU A 376 -3.31 -1.03 -3.75
CA LEU A 376 -2.49 -0.40 -2.70
C LEU A 376 -3.14 0.84 -2.08
N LEU A 377 -4.07 1.49 -2.77
CA LEU A 377 -4.60 2.81 -2.37
C LEU A 377 -6.11 2.89 -2.16
N ASP A 378 -6.85 1.82 -2.47
CA ASP A 378 -8.31 1.73 -2.45
C ASP A 378 -9.00 3.06 -2.86
N VAL A 379 -8.61 3.58 -4.03
CA VAL A 379 -9.05 4.89 -4.53
C VAL A 379 -10.56 4.93 -4.73
N ALA A 380 -11.16 3.81 -5.16
CA ALA A 380 -12.59 3.70 -5.35
C ALA A 380 -13.35 3.93 -4.04
N ARG A 381 -12.91 3.29 -2.95
CA ARG A 381 -13.52 3.49 -1.64
C ARG A 381 -13.26 4.88 -1.09
N LEU A 382 -12.06 5.42 -1.27
CA LEU A 382 -11.79 6.80 -0.90
C LEU A 382 -12.72 7.79 -1.64
N GLY A 383 -12.97 7.56 -2.93
CA GLY A 383 -13.95 8.33 -3.70
C GLY A 383 -15.37 8.24 -3.13
N GLN A 384 -15.81 7.06 -2.71
CA GLN A 384 -17.10 6.86 -2.04
C GLN A 384 -17.17 7.61 -0.70
N LEU A 385 -16.11 7.57 0.10
CA LEU A 385 -15.98 8.34 1.34
C LEU A 385 -16.13 9.85 1.06
N LEU A 386 -15.31 10.40 0.17
CA LEU A 386 -15.31 11.83 -0.14
C LEU A 386 -16.66 12.31 -0.71
N ALA A 387 -17.33 11.45 -1.50
CA ALA A 387 -18.68 11.72 -1.98
C ALA A 387 -19.72 11.72 -0.84
N ARG A 388 -19.64 10.75 0.10
CA ARG A 388 -20.55 10.64 1.26
C ARG A 388 -20.46 11.86 2.16
N ILE A 389 -19.25 12.33 2.45
CA ILE A 389 -19.01 13.37 3.45
C ILE A 389 -19.15 14.80 2.89
N LYS A 390 -19.39 14.95 1.58
CA LYS A 390 -19.44 16.26 0.92
C LYS A 390 -20.53 17.13 1.54
N GLY A 391 -20.12 18.21 2.20
CA GLY A 391 -21.03 19.11 2.94
C GLY A 391 -21.57 18.53 4.25
N GLN A 392 -21.05 17.38 4.70
CA GLN A 392 -21.48 16.63 5.87
C GLN A 392 -20.30 16.44 6.84
N ILE A 393 -19.45 17.47 7.00
CA ILE A 393 -18.32 17.44 7.95
C ILE A 393 -18.75 18.17 9.22
N LYS A 394 -18.67 17.46 10.35
CA LYS A 394 -18.90 18.03 11.68
C LYS A 394 -17.55 18.23 12.36
N HIS A 395 -17.13 19.49 12.48
CA HIS A 395 -15.94 19.86 13.23
C HIS A 395 -16.27 20.11 14.70
N VAL A 396 -15.43 19.59 15.60
CA VAL A 396 -15.48 19.84 17.04
C VAL A 396 -14.07 20.21 17.53
N PRO A 397 -13.78 21.50 17.83
CA PRO A 397 -12.57 21.87 18.51
C PRO A 397 -12.66 21.47 19.99
N LEU A 398 -11.66 20.76 20.49
CA LEU A 398 -11.57 20.24 21.84
C LEU A 398 -10.32 20.80 22.53
N GLU A 399 -10.37 20.91 23.86
CA GLU A 399 -9.21 21.29 24.66
C GLU A 399 -8.28 20.10 24.97
N ARG A 400 -8.80 18.87 24.85
CA ARG A 400 -8.12 17.61 25.19
C ARG A 400 -8.70 16.43 24.39
N PRO A 401 -8.03 15.26 24.38
CA PRO A 401 -8.48 14.05 23.70
C PRO A 401 -9.91 13.61 24.06
N SER A 402 -10.65 13.12 23.06
CA SER A 402 -11.95 12.45 23.23
C SER A 402 -11.77 10.93 23.42
N PRO A 403 -12.80 10.21 23.92
CA PRO A 403 -12.79 8.75 23.95
C PRO A 403 -12.54 8.11 22.58
N PHE A 404 -13.13 8.65 21.52
CA PHE A 404 -12.97 8.07 20.19
C PHE A 404 -11.55 8.18 19.63
N CYS A 405 -10.75 9.20 20.01
CA CYS A 405 -9.39 9.32 19.49
C CYS A 405 -8.38 8.35 20.14
N VAL A 406 -8.68 7.78 21.32
CA VAL A 406 -7.73 6.93 22.06
C VAL A 406 -7.16 5.78 21.21
N PRO A 407 -7.98 4.95 20.51
CA PRO A 407 -7.46 3.81 19.77
C PRO A 407 -6.46 4.16 18.67
N VAL A 408 -6.58 5.35 18.05
CA VAL A 408 -5.67 5.80 16.99
C VAL A 408 -4.44 6.50 17.55
N LEU A 409 -4.58 7.24 18.65
CA LEU A 409 -3.43 7.89 19.30
C LEU A 409 -2.48 6.89 19.95
N VAL A 410 -2.99 5.77 20.50
CA VAL A 410 -2.14 4.70 21.06
C VAL A 410 -1.25 4.03 20.00
N GLN A 411 -1.61 4.12 18.71
CA GLN A 411 -0.77 3.58 17.62
C GLN A 411 0.45 4.44 17.34
N ILE A 412 0.44 5.71 17.77
CA ILE A 412 1.58 6.60 17.64
C ILE A 412 2.78 5.99 18.37
N GLY A 413 3.86 5.76 17.64
CA GLY A 413 5.08 5.13 18.17
C GLY A 413 5.05 3.60 18.26
N ARG A 414 3.88 2.94 18.17
CA ARG A 414 3.76 1.47 18.06
C ARG A 414 3.99 0.98 16.63
N GLU A 415 3.51 1.73 15.63
CA GLU A 415 3.74 1.42 14.20
C GLU A 415 4.70 2.45 13.57
N ARG A 416 5.89 2.01 13.12
CA ARG A 416 6.78 2.84 12.29
C ARG A 416 6.37 2.65 10.82
N VAL A 417 5.71 3.65 10.24
CA VAL A 417 5.37 3.67 8.81
C VAL A 417 6.67 3.68 8.00
N GLY A 418 6.91 2.62 7.24
CA GLY A 418 8.08 2.49 6.39
C GLY A 418 7.99 3.39 5.15
N GLY A 419 9.01 4.22 4.93
CA GLY A 419 9.40 4.69 3.60
C GLY A 419 8.56 5.81 2.98
N GLY A 420 8.85 7.06 3.36
CA GLY A 420 8.48 8.27 2.63
C GLY A 420 9.14 9.49 3.27
N GLN A 421 9.30 10.61 2.55
CA GLN A 421 9.90 11.84 3.12
C GLN A 421 9.14 12.39 4.34
N ALA A 422 7.89 11.95 4.56
CA ALA A 422 7.12 12.22 5.79
C ALA A 422 7.53 11.37 7.01
N ALA A 423 8.44 10.39 6.84
CA ALA A 423 8.84 9.45 7.90
C ALA A 423 9.99 9.96 8.79
N GLU A 424 10.52 11.17 8.58
CA GLU A 424 11.66 11.68 9.36
C GLU A 424 11.30 12.38 10.70
N MET A 425 10.06 12.29 11.18
CA MET A 425 9.73 12.73 12.55
C MET A 425 8.89 11.69 13.29
N ILE A 426 9.55 10.62 13.75
CA ILE A 426 8.94 9.69 14.70
C ILE A 426 8.59 10.48 15.97
N LEU A 427 7.29 10.57 16.24
CA LEU A 427 6.75 11.14 17.46
C LEU A 427 7.09 10.19 18.62
N ASP A 428 7.85 10.69 19.60
CA ASP A 428 8.11 9.95 20.82
C ASP A 428 6.81 9.83 21.61
N ALA A 429 6.17 8.66 21.54
CA ALA A 429 4.90 8.40 22.18
C ALA A 429 4.95 8.65 23.71
N SER A 430 6.09 8.37 24.33
CA SER A 430 6.28 8.51 25.78
C SER A 430 6.35 9.98 26.21
N ALA A 431 7.00 10.83 25.41
CA ALA A 431 7.13 12.27 25.70
C ALA A 431 5.80 13.03 25.63
N TYR A 432 4.79 12.46 24.98
CA TYR A 432 3.47 13.07 24.78
C TYR A 432 2.35 12.25 25.42
N GLY A 433 2.68 11.25 26.25
CA GLY A 433 1.70 10.46 27.01
C GLY A 433 0.66 9.78 26.12
N PHE A 434 1.09 9.15 25.01
CA PHE A 434 0.22 8.34 24.14
C PHE A 434 0.15 6.87 24.57
N ASP A 435 0.68 6.52 25.75
CA ASP A 435 0.43 5.21 26.33
C ASP A 435 -1.05 5.06 26.69
N GLU A 436 -1.50 3.82 26.60
CA GLU A 436 -2.90 3.43 26.68
C GLU A 436 -3.50 3.77 28.05
N GLU A 437 -2.76 3.50 29.13
CA GLU A 437 -3.20 3.81 30.50
C GLU A 437 -3.38 5.31 30.72
N THR A 438 -2.43 6.14 30.28
CA THR A 438 -2.50 7.60 30.44
C THR A 438 -3.65 8.20 29.64
N LEU A 439 -3.84 7.80 28.38
CA LEU A 439 -4.94 8.29 27.54
C LEU A 439 -6.31 7.87 28.09
N ILE A 440 -6.45 6.61 28.52
CA ILE A 440 -7.69 6.13 29.13
C ILE A 440 -7.96 6.91 30.42
N ALA A 441 -6.98 7.05 31.31
CA ALA A 441 -7.15 7.79 32.56
C ALA A 441 -7.56 9.25 32.33
N GLU A 442 -6.96 9.93 31.35
CA GLU A 442 -7.30 11.31 30.97
C GLU A 442 -8.74 11.43 30.47
N VAL A 443 -9.18 10.47 29.66
CA VAL A 443 -10.56 10.38 29.17
C VAL A 443 -11.52 9.92 30.28
N MET A 444 -11.08 9.20 31.30
CA MET A 444 -11.96 8.78 32.39
C MET A 444 -12.07 9.83 33.50
N ALA A 445 -11.14 10.80 33.57
CA ALA A 445 -11.06 11.77 34.67
C ALA A 445 -12.31 12.64 34.89
N ASP A 446 -13.14 12.85 33.86
CA ASP A 446 -14.43 13.56 33.96
C ASP A 446 -15.63 12.68 33.64
N ALA A 447 -15.48 11.35 33.75
CA ALA A 447 -16.65 10.47 33.68
C ALA A 447 -17.66 10.92 34.75
N PRO A 448 -18.95 11.10 34.39
CA PRO A 448 -20.02 11.31 35.36
C PRO A 448 -19.87 10.31 36.53
N PRO A 449 -20.15 10.70 37.78
CA PRO A 449 -20.02 9.80 38.94
C PRO A 449 -20.80 8.49 38.80
N GLU A 450 -21.82 8.48 37.94
CA GLU A 450 -22.67 7.33 37.61
C GLU A 450 -21.98 6.32 36.68
N LEU A 451 -20.93 6.72 35.94
CA LEU A 451 -20.13 5.89 35.04
C LEU A 451 -18.82 5.40 35.67
N ALA A 452 -18.27 6.12 36.64
CA ALA A 452 -17.01 5.80 37.31
C ALA A 452 -17.03 4.54 38.22
N GLY A 453 -17.96 3.60 38.02
CA GLY A 453 -18.33 2.57 38.99
C GLY A 453 -18.46 1.14 38.45
N ALA A 454 -17.82 0.79 37.34
CA ALA A 454 -17.67 -0.60 36.91
C ALA A 454 -16.19 -1.02 37.02
N GLU A 455 -15.78 -1.44 38.23
CA GLU A 455 -14.51 -2.17 38.44
C GLU A 455 -14.63 -3.65 38.06
#